data_AF-A0A1D7TVV2-F1
#
_entry.id   AF-A0A1D7TVV2-F1
#
_cell.length_a   1.000
_cell.length_b   1.000
_cell.length_c   1.000
_cell.angle_alpha   90.00
_cell.angle_beta   90.00
_cell.angle_gamma   90.00
#
_symmetry.space_group_name_H-M   'P 1'
#
loop_
_entity.id
_entity.type
_entity.pdbx_description
1 polymer ?
#
loop_
_entity_poly.entity_id
_entity_poly.type
_entity_poly.pdbx_seq_one_letter_code
_entity_poly.pdbx_strand_id
1 'polypeptide(L)'
;MRLSVIAAAAIISLAPALAQTTGSINLSAARAKDAKPAPANASFDAFLKGLWPQAQARGISRATFDLGFRGVTPDASIVALTKKQSEFTAPIWGYLNSALGGTRIPRGRDAANENAGVLAQVEARYGVPKEVVLGIWGMETNYGSFKGDKDTIRSLATLAQIRYRGDFFRDELLTALELIEKGHVERAELRGSWAGAMGHTQFMPSSYMKYAVDWTGDGHADIWTSTSDALASTANYLKGYGWVPGLPWGLEVTLPERFDYRINKASFSSFAAAGVRRADGRPLPASGEARLFFPAGHRGPVMLLTENFDVIKKYNSSDAYALAVGHLGDRIMGRPAIQADWPVQAPRLDKTGLQEVQRRLKAVGLYNHDADGRIGTGTREAVRQYQLKTGEIADGYPTPALLAKMRDAR
;
A
#
# COMPACT_ATOMS: atom_id res chain seq x y z
N MET A 1 -20.97 49.28 12.16
CA MET A 1 -20.20 48.83 10.98
C MET A 1 -19.65 47.44 11.32
N ARG A 2 -20.14 46.40 10.64
CA ARG A 2 -19.84 44.99 10.93
C ARG A 2 -18.44 44.64 10.40
N LEU A 3 -17.56 44.10 11.24
CA LEU A 3 -16.31 43.47 10.80
C LEU A 3 -16.60 42.04 10.37
N SER A 4 -16.43 41.77 9.08
CA SER A 4 -16.51 40.44 8.50
C SER A 4 -15.15 39.73 8.65
N VAL A 5 -15.16 38.61 9.37
CA VAL A 5 -14.06 37.65 9.42
C VAL A 5 -14.09 36.81 8.14
N ILE A 6 -13.06 36.94 7.31
CA ILE A 6 -12.87 36.06 6.15
C ILE A 6 -12.11 34.82 6.64
N ALA A 7 -12.83 33.71 6.78
CA ALA A 7 -12.25 32.39 6.97
C ALA A 7 -11.75 31.85 5.61
N ALA A 8 -10.42 31.77 5.45
CA ALA A 8 -9.81 31.10 4.31
C ALA A 8 -9.86 29.58 4.53
N ALA A 9 -10.81 28.90 3.87
CA ALA A 9 -10.85 27.45 3.80
C ALA A 9 -9.74 26.95 2.87
N ALA A 10 -8.65 26.45 3.45
CA ALA A 10 -7.63 25.71 2.72
C ALA A 10 -8.16 24.31 2.37
N ILE A 11 -8.62 24.14 1.12
CA ILE A 11 -8.97 22.83 0.57
C ILE A 11 -7.66 22.08 0.30
N ILE A 12 -7.20 21.32 1.29
CA ILE A 12 -6.14 20.32 1.08
C ILE A 12 -6.81 19.14 0.37
N SER A 13 -6.60 19.02 -0.94
CA SER A 13 -7.03 17.84 -1.69
C SER A 13 -6.24 16.63 -1.20
N LEU A 14 -6.87 15.76 -0.41
CA LEU A 14 -6.38 14.42 -0.13
C LEU A 14 -6.42 13.63 -1.45
N ALA A 15 -5.31 13.58 -2.17
CA ALA A 15 -5.12 12.50 -3.13
C ALA A 15 -5.05 11.19 -2.33
N PRO A 16 -5.80 10.14 -2.70
CA PRO A 16 -5.56 8.82 -2.14
C PRO A 16 -4.10 8.45 -2.41
N ALA A 17 -3.39 8.02 -1.36
CA ALA A 17 -2.04 7.52 -1.46
C ALA A 17 -2.06 6.24 -2.29
N LEU A 18 -1.90 6.37 -3.61
CA LEU A 18 -1.92 5.23 -4.50
C LEU A 18 -0.70 4.35 -4.19
N ALA A 19 -1.00 3.08 -3.92
CA ALA A 19 -0.06 1.98 -3.83
C ALA A 19 0.85 1.97 -5.06
N GLN A 20 2.03 2.56 -4.95
CA GLN A 20 3.08 2.33 -5.91
C GLN A 20 3.61 0.91 -5.68
N THR A 21 3.02 -0.07 -6.36
CA THR A 21 3.59 -1.43 -6.52
C THR A 21 4.98 -1.34 -7.17
N THR A 22 6.02 -1.16 -6.36
CA THR A 22 7.40 -1.14 -6.85
C THR A 22 7.87 -2.57 -7.05
N GLY A 23 7.65 -3.09 -8.26
CA GLY A 23 8.51 -4.14 -8.79
C GLY A 23 9.90 -3.54 -9.02
N SER A 24 10.91 -4.05 -8.32
CA SER A 24 12.31 -3.67 -8.50
C SER A 24 12.80 -4.15 -9.87
N ILE A 25 13.13 -3.24 -10.78
CA ILE A 25 13.83 -3.60 -12.03
C ILE A 25 14.89 -2.55 -12.35
N ASN A 26 16.13 -3.01 -12.44
CA ASN A 26 17.32 -2.26 -12.83
C ASN A 26 17.15 -1.64 -14.23
N LEU A 27 17.39 -0.33 -14.34
CA LEU A 27 17.46 0.40 -15.62
C LEU A 27 18.92 0.51 -16.06
N SER A 28 19.34 -0.34 -16.99
CA SER A 28 20.53 -0.07 -17.80
C SER A 28 20.19 0.99 -18.85
N ALA A 29 20.88 2.13 -18.83
CA ALA A 29 20.68 3.21 -19.78
C ALA A 29 21.35 2.88 -21.12
N ALA A 30 20.56 2.54 -22.15
CA ALA A 30 21.00 2.59 -23.53
C ALA A 30 20.49 3.89 -24.17
N ARG A 31 21.40 4.67 -24.75
CA ARG A 31 21.14 5.98 -25.35
C ARG A 31 20.53 5.77 -26.75
N ALA A 32 19.22 5.98 -26.89
CA ALA A 32 18.55 6.00 -28.18
C ALA A 32 18.75 7.35 -28.88
N LYS A 33 19.06 7.32 -30.18
CA LYS A 33 19.21 8.51 -31.04
C LYS A 33 17.83 9.12 -31.35
N ASP A 34 17.80 10.45 -31.41
CA ASP A 34 16.61 11.27 -31.59
C ASP A 34 15.83 10.93 -32.88
N ALA A 35 14.63 10.38 -32.71
CA ALA A 35 13.63 10.26 -33.76
C ALA A 35 12.59 11.39 -33.61
N LYS A 36 12.22 12.00 -34.74
CA LYS A 36 11.21 13.05 -34.83
C LYS A 36 9.87 12.53 -34.25
N PRO A 37 9.20 13.23 -33.33
CA PRO A 37 7.98 12.72 -32.71
C PRO A 37 6.87 12.60 -33.75
N ALA A 38 6.37 11.37 -33.95
CA ALA A 38 5.17 11.12 -34.72
C ALA A 38 3.95 11.80 -34.05
N PRO A 39 2.90 12.17 -34.81
CA PRO A 39 1.66 12.66 -34.20
C PRO A 39 1.13 11.63 -33.20
N ALA A 40 0.69 12.09 -32.03
CA ALA A 40 0.32 11.22 -30.90
C ALA A 40 -0.66 10.10 -31.30
N ASN A 41 -1.59 10.38 -32.22
CA ASN A 41 -2.57 9.41 -32.73
C ASN A 41 -1.93 8.29 -33.58
N ALA A 42 -0.99 8.61 -34.48
CA ALA A 42 -0.29 7.60 -35.28
C ALA A 42 0.57 6.67 -34.40
N SER A 43 1.06 7.18 -33.27
CA SER A 43 1.80 6.37 -32.29
C SER A 43 0.91 5.41 -31.49
N PHE A 44 -0.35 5.77 -31.25
CA PHE A 44 -1.29 4.94 -30.49
C PHE A 44 -1.86 3.80 -31.34
N ASP A 45 -2.21 4.08 -32.59
CA ASP A 45 -2.64 3.03 -33.53
C ASP A 45 -1.55 1.99 -33.75
N ALA A 46 -0.28 2.42 -33.85
CA ALA A 46 0.86 1.51 -33.92
C ALA A 46 1.02 0.66 -32.65
N PHE A 47 0.81 1.25 -31.46
CA PHE A 47 0.78 0.52 -30.20
C PHE A 47 -0.33 -0.54 -30.18
N LEU A 48 -1.56 -0.19 -30.58
CA LEU A 48 -2.68 -1.16 -30.62
C LEU A 48 -2.41 -2.28 -31.62
N LYS A 49 -1.82 -1.99 -32.79
CA LYS A 49 -1.39 -3.01 -33.76
C LYS A 49 -0.35 -3.97 -33.17
N GLY A 50 0.59 -3.47 -32.36
CA GLY A 50 1.58 -4.30 -31.66
C GLY A 50 1.01 -5.07 -30.46
N LEU A 51 -0.07 -4.57 -29.86
CA LEU A 51 -0.77 -5.23 -28.75
C LEU A 51 -1.65 -6.37 -29.23
N TRP A 52 -2.27 -6.25 -30.41
CA TRP A 52 -3.24 -7.23 -30.94
C TRP A 52 -2.73 -8.68 -30.95
N PRO A 53 -1.53 -9.01 -31.47
CA PRO A 53 -1.03 -10.40 -31.45
C PRO A 53 -0.90 -10.97 -30.04
N GLN A 54 -0.57 -10.13 -29.05
CA GLN A 54 -0.46 -10.55 -27.65
C GLN A 54 -1.83 -10.77 -27.01
N ALA A 55 -2.82 -9.95 -27.35
CA ALA A 55 -4.21 -10.15 -26.95
C ALA A 55 -4.77 -11.44 -27.55
N GLN A 56 -4.55 -11.65 -28.85
CA GLN A 56 -4.97 -12.87 -29.54
C GLN A 56 -4.33 -14.13 -28.92
N ALA A 57 -3.05 -14.07 -28.56
CA ALA A 57 -2.35 -15.18 -27.90
C ALA A 57 -2.92 -15.53 -26.51
N ARG A 58 -3.65 -14.59 -25.87
CA ARG A 58 -4.37 -14.79 -24.61
C ARG A 58 -5.83 -15.19 -24.79
N GLY A 59 -6.26 -15.45 -26.03
CA GLY A 59 -7.62 -15.88 -26.35
C GLY A 59 -8.63 -14.74 -26.46
N ILE A 60 -8.20 -13.49 -26.47
CA ILE A 60 -9.10 -12.34 -26.63
C ILE A 60 -9.57 -12.25 -28.08
N SER A 61 -10.89 -12.22 -28.29
CA SER A 61 -11.47 -12.10 -29.62
C SER A 61 -11.24 -10.72 -30.22
N ARG A 62 -11.31 -10.62 -31.56
CA ARG A 62 -11.19 -9.32 -32.23
C ARG A 62 -12.32 -8.38 -31.83
N ALA A 63 -13.52 -8.92 -31.64
CA ALA A 63 -14.69 -8.18 -31.20
C ALA A 63 -14.47 -7.53 -29.81
N THR A 64 -13.97 -8.30 -28.83
CA THR A 64 -13.66 -7.77 -27.49
C THR A 64 -12.53 -6.76 -27.51
N PHE A 65 -11.48 -6.99 -28.31
CA PHE A 65 -10.39 -6.03 -28.46
C PHE A 65 -10.89 -4.69 -29.02
N ASP A 66 -11.66 -4.73 -30.12
CA ASP A 66 -12.21 -3.53 -30.74
C ASP A 66 -13.26 -2.84 -29.84
N LEU A 67 -14.05 -3.61 -29.08
CA LEU A 67 -14.95 -3.08 -28.04
C LEU A 67 -14.17 -2.36 -26.94
N GLY A 68 -13.10 -2.98 -26.43
CA GLY A 68 -12.26 -2.45 -25.37
C GLY A 68 -11.67 -1.08 -25.71
N PHE A 69 -11.17 -0.93 -26.95
CA PHE A 69 -10.51 0.29 -27.41
C PHE A 69 -11.42 1.29 -28.15
N ARG A 70 -12.72 1.01 -28.28
CA ARG A 70 -13.65 1.92 -28.97
C ARG A 70 -13.64 3.32 -28.32
N GLY A 71 -13.19 4.32 -29.08
CA GLY A 71 -13.10 5.72 -28.62
C GLY A 71 -12.00 6.00 -27.60
N VAL A 72 -11.11 5.04 -27.32
CA VAL A 72 -10.01 5.21 -26.38
C VAL A 72 -8.88 6.01 -27.03
N THR A 73 -8.41 7.05 -26.35
CA THR A 73 -7.21 7.81 -26.70
C THR A 73 -6.31 7.96 -25.47
N PRO A 74 -4.99 8.10 -25.60
CA PRO A 74 -4.11 8.32 -24.46
C PRO A 74 -4.55 9.52 -23.60
N ASP A 75 -4.31 9.47 -22.29
CA ASP A 75 -4.62 10.54 -21.35
C ASP A 75 -3.34 11.24 -20.85
N ALA A 76 -3.07 12.46 -21.32
CA ALA A 76 -1.89 13.22 -20.92
C ALA A 76 -1.85 13.54 -19.41
N SER A 77 -3.00 13.61 -18.74
CA SER A 77 -3.05 13.83 -17.29
C SER A 77 -2.48 12.63 -16.53
N ILE A 78 -2.68 11.41 -17.03
CA ILE A 78 -2.11 10.17 -16.47
C ILE A 78 -0.60 10.18 -16.62
N VAL A 79 -0.08 10.57 -17.79
CA VAL A 79 1.36 10.72 -18.01
C VAL A 79 1.98 11.72 -17.03
N ALA A 80 1.31 12.85 -16.78
CA ALA A 80 1.77 13.84 -15.81
C ALA A 80 1.83 13.28 -14.37
N LEU A 81 0.88 12.42 -13.98
CA LEU A 81 0.87 11.77 -12.67
C LEU A 81 2.07 10.84 -12.46
N THR A 82 2.56 10.16 -13.50
CA THR A 82 3.78 9.32 -13.40
C THR A 82 5.04 10.11 -13.05
N LYS A 83 5.05 11.43 -13.30
CA LYS A 83 6.18 12.31 -13.04
C LYS A 83 6.14 12.95 -11.65
N LYS A 84 5.01 12.86 -10.94
CA LYS A 84 4.88 13.40 -9.57
C LYS A 84 5.62 12.51 -8.58
N GLN A 85 6.63 13.06 -7.91
CA GLN A 85 7.40 12.38 -6.85
C GLN A 85 7.00 12.85 -5.45
N SER A 86 5.70 12.85 -5.10
CA SER A 86 5.20 13.65 -3.98
C SER A 86 4.95 12.95 -2.63
N GLU A 87 5.23 11.65 -2.44
CA GLU A 87 4.81 10.97 -1.18
C GLU A 87 5.92 10.36 -0.31
N PHE A 88 7.18 10.32 -0.76
CA PHE A 88 8.23 9.61 0.00
C PHE A 88 8.92 10.43 1.11
N THR A 89 8.50 11.67 1.35
CA THR A 89 9.13 12.59 2.34
C THR A 89 8.33 12.77 3.63
N ALA A 90 7.04 12.40 3.62
CA ALA A 90 6.21 12.58 4.80
C ALA A 90 6.65 11.60 5.91
N PRO A 91 6.80 12.08 7.16
CA PRO A 91 7.02 11.17 8.27
C PRO A 91 5.79 10.29 8.48
N ILE A 92 5.97 9.09 9.04
CA ILE A 92 4.90 8.13 9.24
C ILE A 92 3.73 8.70 10.07
N TRP A 93 4.00 9.53 11.09
CA TRP A 93 2.93 10.19 11.85
C TRP A 93 2.15 11.21 11.02
N GLY A 94 2.80 11.91 10.09
CA GLY A 94 2.13 12.82 9.17
C GLY A 94 1.21 12.06 8.22
N TYR A 95 1.66 10.91 7.72
CA TYR A 95 0.84 10.00 6.94
C TYR A 95 -0.35 9.47 7.75
N LEU A 96 -0.12 8.94 8.96
CA LEU A 96 -1.19 8.42 9.82
C LEU A 96 -2.21 9.50 10.19
N ASN A 97 -1.77 10.71 10.54
CA ASN A 97 -2.67 11.81 10.86
C ASN A 97 -3.56 12.20 9.67
N SER A 98 -3.01 12.19 8.46
CA SER A 98 -3.79 12.41 7.24
C SER A 98 -4.72 11.23 6.94
N ALA A 99 -4.22 10.01 7.07
CA ALA A 99 -4.92 8.78 6.75
C ALA A 99 -6.06 8.44 7.72
N LEU A 100 -5.97 8.86 8.98
CA LEU A 100 -7.02 8.63 9.97
C LEU A 100 -7.78 9.92 10.36
N GLY A 101 -7.38 11.05 9.78
CA GLY A 101 -7.97 12.35 10.05
C GLY A 101 -9.36 12.54 9.44
N GLY A 102 -10.01 13.63 9.85
CA GLY A 102 -11.31 14.05 9.34
C GLY A 102 -12.43 13.05 9.66
N THR A 103 -13.24 12.71 8.66
CA THR A 103 -14.46 11.92 8.82
C THR A 103 -14.28 10.42 8.58
N ARG A 104 -13.05 9.94 8.34
CA ARG A 104 -12.81 8.54 7.95
C ARG A 104 -13.15 7.53 9.05
N ILE A 105 -12.83 7.83 10.31
CA ILE A 105 -13.21 6.95 11.43
C ILE A 105 -14.74 6.93 11.63
N PRO A 106 -15.45 8.08 11.75
CA PRO A 106 -16.91 8.09 11.82
C PRO A 106 -17.58 7.34 10.65
N ARG A 107 -17.20 7.63 9.40
CA ARG A 107 -17.74 6.92 8.23
C ARG A 107 -17.46 5.43 8.26
N GLY A 108 -16.30 5.01 8.79
CA GLY A 108 -15.99 3.60 8.95
C GLY A 108 -16.89 2.90 9.96
N ARG A 109 -17.33 3.61 11.00
CA ARG A 109 -18.31 3.10 11.96
C ARG A 109 -19.68 2.95 11.32
N ASP A 110 -20.09 3.96 10.53
CA ASP A 110 -21.35 3.90 9.78
C ASP A 110 -21.32 2.71 8.81
N ALA A 111 -20.26 2.59 8.01
CA ALA A 111 -20.05 1.49 7.09
C ALA A 111 -20.00 0.12 7.79
N ALA A 112 -19.40 0.03 8.98
CA ALA A 112 -19.39 -1.19 9.78
C ALA A 112 -20.80 -1.58 10.25
N ASN A 113 -21.63 -0.61 10.64
CA ASN A 113 -22.99 -0.84 11.07
C ASN A 113 -23.89 -1.26 9.89
N GLU A 114 -23.82 -0.52 8.78
CA GLU A 114 -24.57 -0.78 7.55
C GLU A 114 -24.28 -2.18 6.98
N ASN A 115 -23.04 -2.64 7.08
CA ASN A 115 -22.57 -3.91 6.51
C ASN A 115 -22.36 -5.01 7.56
N ALA A 116 -22.90 -4.85 8.78
CA ALA A 116 -22.59 -5.72 9.92
C ALA A 116 -22.85 -7.21 9.62
N GLY A 117 -23.97 -7.53 8.95
CA GLY A 117 -24.33 -8.89 8.60
C GLY A 117 -23.35 -9.53 7.61
N VAL A 118 -22.97 -8.79 6.55
CA VAL A 118 -22.01 -9.28 5.55
C VAL A 118 -20.62 -9.44 6.17
N LEU A 119 -20.16 -8.44 6.92
CA LEU A 119 -18.86 -8.48 7.59
C LEU A 119 -18.73 -9.69 8.52
N ALA A 120 -19.78 -10.00 9.29
CA ALA A 120 -19.77 -11.18 10.16
C ALA A 120 -19.67 -12.50 9.37
N GLN A 121 -20.39 -12.63 8.26
CA GLN A 121 -20.32 -13.83 7.41
C GLN A 121 -18.98 -13.97 6.69
N VAL A 122 -18.45 -12.85 6.19
CA VAL A 122 -17.13 -12.77 5.54
C VAL A 122 -16.04 -13.14 6.55
N GLU A 123 -16.07 -12.58 7.75
CA GLU A 123 -15.13 -12.92 8.83
C GLU A 123 -15.20 -14.41 9.18
N ALA A 124 -16.40 -14.98 9.32
CA ALA A 124 -16.57 -16.41 9.61
C ALA A 124 -16.02 -17.31 8.48
N ARG A 125 -16.22 -16.94 7.21
CA ARG A 125 -15.78 -17.75 6.05
C ARG A 125 -14.29 -17.66 5.77
N TYR A 126 -13.71 -16.47 5.92
CA TYR A 126 -12.32 -16.21 5.53
C TYR A 126 -11.35 -16.16 6.70
N GLY A 127 -11.83 -16.03 7.94
CA GLY A 127 -11.01 -15.90 9.15
C GLY A 127 -10.28 -14.56 9.25
N VAL A 128 -10.65 -13.60 8.40
CA VAL A 128 -10.11 -12.24 8.37
C VAL A 128 -11.02 -11.34 9.21
N PRO A 129 -10.52 -10.70 10.29
CA PRO A 129 -11.33 -9.83 11.13
C PRO A 129 -11.93 -8.67 10.34
N LYS A 130 -13.20 -8.34 10.63
CA LYS A 130 -13.92 -7.25 9.95
C LYS A 130 -13.21 -5.91 10.07
N GLU A 131 -12.51 -5.63 11.17
CA GLU A 131 -11.74 -4.40 11.33
C GLU A 131 -10.64 -4.26 10.26
N VAL A 132 -10.02 -5.35 9.83
CA VAL A 132 -8.96 -5.34 8.83
C VAL A 132 -9.56 -5.07 7.46
N VAL A 133 -10.68 -5.72 7.13
CA VAL A 133 -11.42 -5.47 5.89
C VAL A 133 -11.89 -4.02 5.80
N LEU A 134 -12.46 -3.48 6.89
CA LEU A 134 -12.86 -2.07 6.98
C LEU A 134 -11.67 -1.12 6.88
N GLY A 135 -10.54 -1.47 7.50
CA GLY A 135 -9.29 -0.71 7.41
C GLY A 135 -8.80 -0.58 5.98
N ILE A 136 -8.80 -1.67 5.20
CA ILE A 136 -8.46 -1.65 3.78
C ILE A 136 -9.48 -0.82 3.00
N TRP A 137 -10.78 -1.10 3.15
CA TRP A 137 -11.81 -0.41 2.39
C TRP A 137 -11.81 1.12 2.63
N GLY A 138 -11.55 1.54 3.87
CA GLY A 138 -11.37 2.93 4.24
C GLY A 138 -10.12 3.57 3.63
N MET A 139 -9.01 2.84 3.58
CA MET A 139 -7.75 3.32 3.02
C MET A 139 -7.75 3.37 1.49
N GLU A 140 -8.42 2.43 0.83
CA GLU A 140 -8.46 2.34 -0.64
C GLU A 140 -9.42 3.36 -1.24
N THR A 141 -10.64 3.45 -0.73
CA THR A 141 -11.71 4.23 -1.40
C THR A 141 -12.55 5.07 -0.45
N ASN A 142 -12.16 5.16 0.82
CA ASN A 142 -12.95 5.82 1.86
C ASN A 142 -14.39 5.30 1.84
N TYR A 143 -14.50 3.97 1.92
CA TYR A 143 -15.76 3.22 1.92
C TYR A 143 -16.58 3.43 0.64
N GLY A 144 -15.92 3.44 -0.52
CA GLY A 144 -16.57 3.56 -1.84
C GLY A 144 -16.88 4.99 -2.30
N SER A 145 -16.63 6.01 -1.47
CA SER A 145 -16.86 7.42 -1.86
C SER A 145 -15.83 7.95 -2.86
N PHE A 146 -14.64 7.33 -2.96
CA PHE A 146 -13.58 7.70 -3.91
C PHE A 146 -13.00 6.46 -4.59
N LYS A 147 -13.73 5.89 -5.55
CA LYS A 147 -13.31 4.69 -6.33
C LYS A 147 -12.46 5.04 -7.56
N GLY A 148 -12.44 6.31 -7.93
CA GLY A 148 -11.97 6.78 -9.22
C GLY A 148 -13.04 6.59 -10.30
N ASP A 149 -13.05 7.50 -11.26
CA ASP A 149 -14.00 7.58 -12.37
C ASP A 149 -13.33 7.39 -13.74
N LYS A 150 -12.01 7.18 -13.74
CA LYS A 150 -11.23 7.02 -14.97
C LYS A 150 -11.55 5.68 -15.61
N ASP A 151 -11.58 5.70 -16.93
CA ASP A 151 -11.68 4.50 -17.74
C ASP A 151 -10.42 3.64 -17.57
N THR A 152 -10.59 2.42 -17.07
CA THR A 152 -9.47 1.53 -16.72
C THR A 152 -8.69 1.10 -17.95
N ILE A 153 -9.35 0.79 -19.07
CA ILE A 153 -8.69 0.45 -20.33
C ILE A 153 -7.85 1.63 -20.82
N ARG A 154 -8.42 2.85 -20.80
CA ARG A 154 -7.70 4.07 -21.17
C ARG A 154 -6.48 4.32 -20.29
N SER A 155 -6.62 4.13 -18.98
CA SER A 155 -5.54 4.29 -18.00
C SER A 155 -4.39 3.32 -18.27
N LEU A 156 -4.71 2.02 -18.35
CA LEU A 156 -3.71 0.97 -18.56
C LEU A 156 -3.05 1.10 -19.94
N ALA A 157 -3.81 1.42 -21.00
CA ALA A 157 -3.28 1.66 -22.34
C ALA A 157 -2.30 2.84 -22.39
N THR A 158 -2.64 3.94 -21.73
CA THR A 158 -1.75 5.11 -21.63
C THR A 158 -0.44 4.74 -20.96
N LEU A 159 -0.48 3.99 -19.85
CA LEU A 159 0.71 3.60 -19.09
C LEU A 159 1.56 2.55 -19.82
N ALA A 160 0.90 1.59 -20.47
CA ALA A 160 1.55 0.56 -21.28
C ALA A 160 2.25 1.17 -22.51
N GLN A 161 1.62 2.14 -23.19
CA GLN A 161 2.20 2.81 -24.35
C GLN A 161 3.52 3.50 -24.02
N ILE A 162 3.60 4.19 -22.88
CA ILE A 162 4.84 4.86 -22.43
C ILE A 162 5.82 3.90 -21.72
N ARG A 163 5.48 2.61 -21.65
CA ARG A 163 6.19 1.55 -20.91
C ARG A 163 6.53 1.93 -19.47
N TYR A 164 5.61 2.62 -18.80
CA TYR A 164 5.78 2.90 -17.37
C TYR A 164 5.83 1.56 -16.62
N ARG A 165 6.88 1.33 -15.81
CA ARG A 165 7.15 0.02 -15.17
C ARG A 165 7.26 -1.16 -16.13
N GLY A 166 7.76 -0.91 -17.35
CA GLY A 166 8.01 -1.96 -18.34
C GLY A 166 6.71 -2.61 -18.79
N ASP A 167 6.62 -3.92 -18.58
CA ASP A 167 5.56 -4.77 -19.13
C ASP A 167 4.33 -4.89 -18.22
N PHE A 168 4.43 -4.45 -16.96
CA PHE A 168 3.37 -4.62 -15.96
C PHE A 168 2.00 -4.10 -16.42
N PHE A 169 1.90 -2.83 -16.86
CA PHE A 169 0.61 -2.27 -17.29
C PHE A 169 0.11 -2.83 -18.62
N ARG A 170 1.00 -3.34 -19.47
CA ARG A 170 0.60 -4.07 -20.68
C ARG A 170 -0.10 -5.37 -20.28
N ASP A 171 0.47 -6.12 -19.34
CA ASP A 171 -0.09 -7.39 -18.92
C ASP A 171 -1.41 -7.20 -18.13
N GLU A 172 -1.52 -6.13 -17.33
CA GLU A 172 -2.79 -5.74 -16.69
C GLU A 172 -3.84 -5.28 -17.71
N LEU A 173 -3.44 -4.55 -18.76
CA LEU A 173 -4.34 -4.17 -19.85
C LEU A 173 -4.91 -5.39 -20.58
N LEU A 174 -4.03 -6.35 -20.90
CA LEU A 174 -4.44 -7.61 -21.53
C LEU A 174 -5.37 -8.39 -20.60
N THR A 175 -5.07 -8.43 -19.31
CA THR A 175 -5.94 -9.08 -18.31
C THR A 175 -7.30 -8.39 -18.19
N ALA A 176 -7.37 -7.05 -18.28
CA ALA A 176 -8.63 -6.32 -18.30
C ALA A 176 -9.50 -6.67 -19.52
N LEU A 177 -8.88 -6.90 -20.70
CA LEU A 177 -9.59 -7.39 -21.88
C LEU A 177 -10.07 -8.84 -21.70
N GLU A 178 -9.29 -9.69 -21.04
CA GLU A 178 -9.72 -11.06 -20.69
C GLU A 178 -10.93 -11.05 -19.75
N LEU A 179 -11.05 -10.06 -18.84
CA LEU A 179 -12.23 -9.92 -17.99
C LEU A 179 -13.50 -9.66 -18.82
N ILE A 180 -13.41 -8.80 -19.83
CA ILE A 180 -14.52 -8.54 -20.75
C ILE A 180 -14.82 -9.79 -21.59
N GLU A 181 -13.79 -10.43 -22.15
CA GLU A 181 -13.94 -11.64 -22.99
C GLU A 181 -14.67 -12.77 -22.24
N LYS A 182 -14.36 -12.95 -20.96
CA LYS A 182 -14.98 -13.98 -20.12
C LYS A 182 -16.35 -13.58 -19.57
N GLY A 183 -16.84 -12.38 -19.89
CA GLY A 183 -18.10 -11.86 -19.35
C GLY A 183 -18.06 -11.61 -17.84
N HIS A 184 -16.86 -11.46 -17.26
CA HIS A 184 -16.74 -11.12 -15.85
C HIS A 184 -17.15 -9.68 -15.56
N VAL A 185 -16.98 -8.78 -16.54
CA VAL A 185 -17.27 -7.34 -16.42
C VAL A 185 -17.72 -6.79 -17.76
N GLU A 186 -18.63 -5.84 -17.73
CA GLU A 186 -18.98 -5.05 -18.90
C GLU A 186 -17.95 -3.94 -19.13
N ARG A 187 -17.73 -3.57 -20.40
CA ARG A 187 -16.75 -2.54 -20.77
C ARG A 187 -17.00 -1.20 -20.06
N ALA A 188 -18.27 -0.85 -19.82
CA ALA A 188 -18.66 0.41 -19.20
C ALA A 188 -18.34 0.45 -17.69
N GLU A 189 -18.30 -0.71 -17.04
CA GLU A 189 -18.08 -0.87 -15.60
C GLU A 189 -16.62 -0.71 -15.21
N LEU A 190 -15.69 -0.97 -16.14
CA LEU A 190 -14.24 -0.87 -15.95
C LEU A 190 -13.78 0.56 -15.63
N ARG A 191 -14.05 0.98 -14.39
CA ARG A 191 -13.72 2.27 -13.81
C ARG A 191 -12.80 2.11 -12.61
N GLY A 192 -11.93 3.10 -12.43
CA GLY A 192 -10.97 3.05 -11.36
C GLY A 192 -10.06 4.27 -11.30
N SER A 193 -8.93 4.07 -10.64
CA SER A 193 -7.88 5.07 -10.53
C SER A 193 -7.15 5.28 -11.86
N TRP A 194 -6.31 6.32 -11.90
CA TRP A 194 -5.43 6.60 -13.03
C TRP A 194 -4.42 5.48 -13.33
N ALA A 195 -4.15 4.62 -12.35
CA ALA A 195 -3.25 3.47 -12.50
C ALA A 195 -4.00 2.18 -12.86
N GLY A 196 -5.32 2.23 -13.04
CA GLY A 196 -6.13 1.06 -13.40
C GLY A 196 -6.51 0.16 -12.22
N ALA A 197 -6.36 0.64 -10.98
CA ALA A 197 -6.90 -0.02 -9.81
C ALA A 197 -8.42 0.23 -9.72
N MET A 198 -9.22 -0.82 -9.57
CA MET A 198 -10.65 -0.82 -9.91
C MET A 198 -11.57 -0.86 -8.68
N GLY A 199 -12.72 -0.18 -8.77
CA GLY A 199 -13.84 -0.33 -7.82
C GLY A 199 -13.53 0.01 -6.36
N HIS A 200 -14.31 -0.55 -5.45
CA HIS A 200 -14.18 -0.41 -3.98
C HIS A 200 -12.85 -0.97 -3.47
N THR A 201 -12.36 -2.06 -4.08
CA THR A 201 -11.19 -2.81 -3.61
C THR A 201 -9.87 -2.24 -4.13
N GLN A 202 -9.91 -1.40 -5.17
CA GLN A 202 -8.74 -0.96 -5.92
C GLN A 202 -7.88 -2.14 -6.40
N PHE A 203 -8.52 -3.26 -6.76
CA PHE A 203 -7.81 -4.36 -7.40
C PHE A 203 -7.32 -3.96 -8.79
N MET A 204 -6.09 -4.37 -9.09
CA MET A 204 -5.66 -4.48 -10.49
C MET A 204 -6.46 -5.62 -11.17
N PRO A 205 -6.64 -5.59 -12.51
CA PRO A 205 -7.32 -6.64 -13.25
C PRO A 205 -6.86 -8.07 -12.91
N SER A 206 -5.56 -8.29 -12.74
CA SER A 206 -5.01 -9.59 -12.33
C SER A 206 -5.44 -10.03 -10.92
N SER A 207 -5.52 -9.09 -9.97
CA SER A 207 -6.03 -9.35 -8.63
C SER A 207 -7.53 -9.66 -8.65
N TYR A 208 -8.31 -8.97 -9.49
CA TYR A 208 -9.73 -9.29 -9.69
C TYR A 208 -9.88 -10.74 -10.16
N MET A 209 -9.18 -11.11 -11.24
CA MET A 209 -9.27 -12.46 -11.82
C MET A 209 -9.00 -13.57 -10.79
N LYS A 210 -8.12 -13.31 -9.83
CA LYS A 210 -7.69 -14.32 -8.84
C LYS A 210 -8.52 -14.30 -7.55
N TYR A 211 -9.02 -13.15 -7.13
CA TYR A 211 -9.53 -12.96 -5.77
C TYR A 211 -10.93 -12.35 -5.68
N ALA A 212 -11.49 -11.83 -6.77
CA ALA A 212 -12.86 -11.32 -6.76
C ALA A 212 -13.84 -12.45 -6.40
N VAL A 213 -14.83 -12.12 -5.59
CA VAL A 213 -15.85 -13.03 -5.10
C VAL A 213 -17.21 -12.44 -5.41
N ASP A 214 -18.02 -13.22 -6.13
CA ASP A 214 -19.46 -13.03 -6.21
C ASP A 214 -20.06 -13.50 -4.87
N TRP A 215 -20.43 -12.53 -4.02
CA TRP A 215 -21.01 -12.79 -2.72
C TRP A 215 -22.54 -12.82 -2.78
N THR A 216 -23.14 -12.06 -3.69
CA THR A 216 -24.59 -12.01 -3.90
C THR A 216 -25.13 -13.31 -4.53
N GLY A 217 -24.29 -14.02 -5.28
CA GLY A 217 -24.62 -15.24 -6.01
C GLY A 217 -25.35 -14.97 -7.32
N ASP A 218 -25.24 -13.76 -7.88
CA ASP A 218 -25.89 -13.36 -9.13
C ASP A 218 -25.07 -13.70 -10.38
N GLY A 219 -23.90 -14.32 -10.20
CA GLY A 219 -22.98 -14.73 -11.26
C GLY A 219 -21.91 -13.68 -11.58
N HIS A 220 -21.90 -12.53 -10.90
CA HIS A 220 -21.02 -11.41 -11.20
C HIS A 220 -20.35 -10.85 -9.93
N ALA A 221 -19.02 -10.91 -9.85
CA ALA A 221 -18.29 -10.33 -8.73
C ALA A 221 -18.16 -8.81 -8.90
N ASP A 222 -19.19 -8.05 -8.54
CA ASP A 222 -19.25 -6.60 -8.75
C ASP A 222 -18.48 -5.83 -7.67
N ILE A 223 -17.18 -5.65 -7.86
CA ILE A 223 -16.38 -4.82 -6.95
C ILE A 223 -16.63 -3.31 -7.11
N TRP A 224 -17.50 -2.85 -8.02
CA TRP A 224 -17.76 -1.44 -8.28
C TRP A 224 -19.00 -0.91 -7.56
N THR A 225 -20.10 -1.68 -7.52
CA THR A 225 -21.35 -1.23 -6.89
C THR A 225 -21.83 -2.14 -5.76
N SER A 226 -21.50 -3.43 -5.78
CA SER A 226 -21.78 -4.36 -4.68
C SER A 226 -20.75 -4.23 -3.56
N THR A 227 -21.16 -3.59 -2.46
CA THR A 227 -20.33 -3.53 -1.25
C THR A 227 -20.03 -4.93 -0.71
N SER A 228 -20.98 -5.87 -0.78
CA SER A 228 -20.76 -7.23 -0.28
C SER A 228 -19.69 -7.98 -1.05
N ASP A 229 -19.67 -7.87 -2.37
CA ASP A 229 -18.66 -8.51 -3.21
C ASP A 229 -17.29 -7.89 -2.94
N ALA A 230 -17.22 -6.57 -2.79
CA ALA A 230 -16.00 -5.88 -2.44
C ALA A 230 -15.42 -6.32 -1.08
N LEU A 231 -16.26 -6.43 -0.06
CA LEU A 231 -15.85 -6.88 1.28
C LEU A 231 -15.37 -8.34 1.27
N ALA A 232 -16.13 -9.22 0.60
CA ALA A 232 -15.78 -10.62 0.47
C ALA A 232 -14.49 -10.81 -0.35
N SER A 233 -14.33 -10.08 -1.45
CA SER A 233 -13.14 -10.08 -2.29
C SER A 233 -11.89 -9.62 -1.53
N THR A 234 -12.02 -8.57 -0.73
CA THR A 234 -10.94 -8.06 0.14
C THR A 234 -10.50 -9.13 1.15
N ALA A 235 -11.44 -9.79 1.81
CA ALA A 235 -11.12 -10.87 2.76
C ALA A 235 -10.52 -12.10 2.06
N ASN A 236 -11.05 -12.48 0.89
CA ASN A 236 -10.53 -13.59 0.09
C ASN A 236 -9.09 -13.32 -0.38
N TYR A 237 -8.77 -12.08 -0.77
CA TYR A 237 -7.42 -11.66 -1.10
C TYR A 237 -6.47 -11.89 0.09
N LEU A 238 -6.81 -11.37 1.27
CA LEU A 238 -5.97 -11.52 2.46
C LEU A 238 -5.79 -12.99 2.85
N LYS A 239 -6.87 -13.79 2.84
CA LYS A 239 -6.79 -15.24 3.04
C LYS A 239 -5.89 -15.91 2.00
N GLY A 240 -6.03 -15.57 0.73
CA GLY A 240 -5.24 -16.12 -0.36
C GLY A 240 -3.74 -15.81 -0.26
N TYR A 241 -3.36 -14.76 0.46
CA TYR A 241 -1.98 -14.42 0.79
C TYR A 241 -1.51 -14.97 2.15
N GLY A 242 -2.33 -15.77 2.83
CA GLY A 242 -1.95 -16.49 4.04
C GLY A 242 -2.29 -15.77 5.33
N TRP A 243 -3.36 -14.98 5.37
CA TRP A 243 -3.87 -14.45 6.65
C TRP A 243 -4.07 -15.57 7.68
N VAL A 244 -3.56 -15.37 8.89
CA VAL A 244 -3.64 -16.32 10.00
C VAL A 244 -4.75 -15.90 10.97
N PRO A 245 -5.86 -16.64 11.04
CA PRO A 245 -6.98 -16.30 11.93
C PRO A 245 -6.54 -16.30 13.40
N GLY A 246 -7.06 -15.34 14.18
CA GLY A 246 -6.76 -15.22 15.62
C GLY A 246 -5.41 -14.56 15.95
N LEU A 247 -4.50 -14.41 14.97
CA LEU A 247 -3.25 -13.66 15.14
C LEU A 247 -3.50 -12.17 14.85
N PRO A 248 -3.14 -11.23 15.75
CA PRO A 248 -3.35 -9.80 15.50
C PRO A 248 -2.44 -9.33 14.36
N TRP A 249 -2.80 -8.25 13.64
CA TRP A 249 -1.89 -7.63 12.67
C TRP A 249 -0.64 -7.05 13.36
N GLY A 250 -0.84 -6.44 14.52
CA GLY A 250 0.21 -5.85 15.34
C GLY A 250 -0.33 -5.27 16.64
N LEU A 251 0.57 -4.96 17.55
CA LEU A 251 0.27 -4.48 18.90
C LEU A 251 1.25 -3.38 19.29
N GLU A 252 0.77 -2.29 19.88
CA GLU A 252 1.65 -1.33 20.54
C GLU A 252 2.14 -1.89 21.88
N VAL A 253 3.43 -1.76 22.14
CA VAL A 253 4.09 -2.30 23.33
C VAL A 253 5.00 -1.29 23.99
N THR A 254 5.28 -1.53 25.26
CA THR A 254 6.35 -0.87 26.02
C THR A 254 7.48 -1.86 26.27
N LEU A 255 8.71 -1.34 26.24
CA LEU A 255 9.92 -2.09 26.54
C LEU A 255 10.46 -1.68 27.91
N PRO A 256 11.05 -2.60 28.70
CA PRO A 256 11.75 -2.23 29.93
C PRO A 256 13.00 -1.40 29.61
N GLU A 257 13.45 -0.59 30.57
CA GLU A 257 14.59 0.34 30.39
C GLU A 257 15.87 -0.36 29.90
N ARG A 258 16.13 -1.58 30.39
CA ARG A 258 17.30 -2.41 30.03
C ARG A 258 16.95 -3.55 29.06
N PHE A 259 16.08 -3.28 28.09
CA PHE A 259 15.71 -4.27 27.08
C PHE A 259 16.89 -4.70 26.20
N ASP A 260 16.99 -6.01 25.89
CA ASP A 260 17.99 -6.54 24.97
C ASP A 260 17.51 -6.44 23.51
N TYR A 261 17.99 -5.42 22.78
CA TYR A 261 17.64 -5.16 21.38
C TYR A 261 18.13 -6.22 20.38
N ARG A 262 18.89 -7.24 20.83
CA ARG A 262 19.16 -8.44 20.02
C ARG A 262 17.89 -9.27 19.83
N ILE A 263 16.96 -9.24 20.78
CA ILE A 263 15.63 -9.85 20.67
C ILE A 263 14.78 -8.98 19.74
N ASN A 264 14.66 -9.37 18.46
CA ASN A 264 13.92 -8.61 17.46
C ASN A 264 12.75 -9.37 16.85
N LYS A 265 12.83 -10.70 16.76
CA LYS A 265 11.73 -11.57 16.36
C LYS A 265 11.68 -12.74 17.33
N ALA A 266 10.53 -12.97 17.94
CA ALA A 266 10.35 -14.01 18.95
C ALA A 266 8.86 -14.34 19.13
N SER A 267 8.59 -15.42 19.86
CA SER A 267 7.25 -15.71 20.36
C SER A 267 6.75 -14.61 21.32
N PHE A 268 5.43 -14.44 21.41
CA PHE A 268 4.85 -13.52 22.40
C PHE A 268 5.23 -13.88 23.85
N SER A 269 5.34 -15.17 24.17
CA SER A 269 5.81 -15.63 25.49
C SER A 269 7.26 -15.23 25.76
N SER A 270 8.14 -15.32 24.76
CA SER A 270 9.53 -14.88 24.89
C SER A 270 9.63 -13.37 25.08
N PHE A 271 8.82 -12.57 24.37
CA PHE A 271 8.73 -11.13 24.62
C PHE A 271 8.21 -10.80 26.02
N ALA A 272 7.17 -11.51 26.48
CA ALA A 272 6.64 -11.33 27.83
C ALA A 272 7.68 -11.62 28.91
N ALA A 273 8.45 -12.71 28.74
CA ALA A 273 9.56 -13.08 29.61
C ALA A 273 10.70 -12.04 29.59
N ALA A 274 10.94 -11.42 28.43
CA ALA A 274 11.88 -10.30 28.28
C ALA A 274 11.34 -8.96 28.82
N GLY A 275 10.18 -8.95 29.48
CA GLY A 275 9.62 -7.76 30.12
C GLY A 275 8.76 -6.87 29.21
N VAL A 276 8.54 -7.25 27.95
CA VAL A 276 7.66 -6.51 27.03
C VAL A 276 6.21 -6.57 27.54
N ARG A 277 5.50 -5.45 27.49
CA ARG A 277 4.09 -5.34 27.89
C ARG A 277 3.31 -4.63 26.79
N ARG A 278 2.02 -4.93 26.66
CA ARG A 278 1.17 -4.13 25.75
C ARG A 278 0.93 -2.76 26.33
N ALA A 279 0.92 -1.75 25.47
CA ALA A 279 0.67 -0.37 25.87
C ALA A 279 -0.75 -0.19 26.45
N ASP A 280 -1.73 -1.00 26.03
CA ASP A 280 -3.10 -0.97 26.55
C ASP A 280 -3.31 -1.77 27.85
N GLY A 281 -2.24 -2.27 28.47
CA GLY A 281 -2.28 -3.01 29.73
C GLY A 281 -2.84 -4.42 29.65
N ARG A 282 -3.33 -4.87 28.48
CA ARG A 282 -3.81 -6.25 28.27
C ARG A 282 -2.63 -7.23 28.21
N PRO A 283 -2.86 -8.54 28.41
CA PRO A 283 -1.83 -9.55 28.18
C PRO A 283 -1.48 -9.65 26.69
N LEU A 284 -0.20 -9.97 26.42
CA LEU A 284 0.23 -10.40 25.08
C LEU A 284 -0.50 -11.69 24.68
N PRO A 285 -0.71 -11.95 23.38
CA PRO A 285 -1.31 -13.20 22.92
C PRO A 285 -0.57 -14.44 23.46
N ALA A 286 -1.32 -15.50 23.71
CA ALA A 286 -0.77 -16.73 24.29
C ALA A 286 0.11 -17.54 23.32
N SER A 287 -0.05 -17.34 22.01
CA SER A 287 0.70 -18.05 20.96
C SER A 287 0.94 -17.15 19.75
N GLY A 288 1.87 -17.57 18.89
CA GLY A 288 2.32 -16.81 17.73
C GLY A 288 3.63 -16.08 17.95
N GLU A 289 4.19 -15.58 16.85
CA GLU A 289 5.41 -14.78 16.83
C GLU A 289 5.14 -13.38 16.34
N ALA A 290 6.03 -12.47 16.73
CA ALA A 290 6.04 -11.11 16.22
C ALA A 290 7.49 -10.62 16.05
N ARG A 291 7.63 -9.48 15.38
CA ARG A 291 8.88 -8.73 15.29
C ARG A 291 8.70 -7.33 15.85
N LEU A 292 9.73 -6.81 16.52
CA LEU A 292 9.76 -5.42 16.91
C LEU A 292 9.79 -4.53 15.68
N PHE A 293 9.12 -3.39 15.80
CA PHE A 293 9.09 -2.38 14.77
C PHE A 293 9.05 -1.00 15.41
N PHE A 294 9.98 -0.17 14.97
CA PHE A 294 10.16 1.19 15.43
C PHE A 294 9.81 2.14 14.28
N PRO A 295 8.52 2.50 14.10
CA PRO A 295 8.05 3.34 13.00
C PRO A 295 8.82 4.67 12.91
N ALA A 296 9.22 5.23 14.06
CA ALA A 296 9.94 6.49 14.18
C ALA A 296 11.17 6.42 15.13
N GLY A 297 11.80 5.23 15.24
CA GLY A 297 12.90 4.97 16.17
C GLY A 297 12.45 4.69 17.61
N HIS A 298 13.38 4.31 18.48
CA HIS A 298 13.11 3.86 19.87
C HIS A 298 12.49 4.93 20.79
N ARG A 299 12.50 6.20 20.38
CA ARG A 299 11.86 7.31 21.13
C ARG A 299 10.39 7.53 20.78
N GLY A 300 9.87 6.84 19.78
CA GLY A 300 8.47 6.87 19.40
C GLY A 300 7.73 5.60 19.80
N PRO A 301 6.55 5.36 19.21
CA PRO A 301 5.81 4.12 19.42
C PRO A 301 6.64 2.89 19.06
N VAL A 302 6.47 1.82 19.82
CA VAL A 302 7.08 0.52 19.56
C VAL A 302 5.96 -0.48 19.28
N MET A 303 6.08 -1.21 18.18
CA MET A 303 5.08 -2.19 17.78
C MET A 303 5.68 -3.60 17.78
N LEU A 304 4.88 -4.59 18.16
CA LEU A 304 5.06 -5.97 17.74
C LEU A 304 4.21 -6.21 16.50
N LEU A 305 4.84 -6.50 15.37
CA LEU A 305 4.18 -6.81 14.10
C LEU A 305 4.23 -8.30 13.83
N THR A 306 3.13 -8.90 13.42
CA THR A 306 3.05 -10.32 13.08
C THR A 306 3.14 -10.54 11.57
N GLU A 307 3.07 -11.79 11.12
CA GLU A 307 2.95 -12.11 9.70
C GLU A 307 1.68 -11.52 9.05
N ASN A 308 0.61 -11.31 9.81
CA ASN A 308 -0.61 -10.66 9.30
C ASN A 308 -0.37 -9.20 8.87
N PHE A 309 0.59 -8.50 9.49
CA PHE A 309 1.04 -7.20 8.97
C PHE A 309 1.65 -7.34 7.57
N ASP A 310 2.46 -8.38 7.36
CA ASP A 310 3.11 -8.63 6.08
C ASP A 310 2.10 -9.11 5.01
N VAL A 311 0.98 -9.74 5.42
CA VAL A 311 -0.19 -10.02 4.56
C VAL A 311 -0.88 -8.73 4.13
N ILE A 312 -1.14 -7.77 5.03
CA ILE A 312 -1.68 -6.45 4.65
C ILE A 312 -0.75 -5.76 3.65
N LYS A 313 0.57 -5.90 3.81
CA LYS A 313 1.56 -5.37 2.87
C LYS A 313 1.53 -5.99 1.48
N LYS A 314 0.84 -7.12 1.28
CA LYS A 314 0.59 -7.66 -0.07
C LYS A 314 -0.39 -6.78 -0.84
N TYR A 315 -1.32 -6.14 -0.14
CA TYR A 315 -2.24 -5.17 -0.73
C TYR A 315 -1.51 -3.90 -1.18
N ASN A 316 -0.62 -3.38 -0.32
CA ASN A 316 0.28 -2.27 -0.63
C ASN A 316 1.57 -2.38 0.20
N SER A 317 2.73 -2.38 -0.47
CA SER A 317 4.02 -2.70 0.14
C SER A 317 4.56 -1.68 1.15
N SER A 318 3.82 -0.60 1.42
CA SER A 318 4.20 0.46 2.37
C SER A 318 3.93 0.07 3.83
N ASP A 319 4.95 0.18 4.70
CA ASP A 319 4.78 0.00 6.15
C ASP A 319 3.80 1.04 6.74
N ALA A 320 3.83 2.28 6.24
CA ALA A 320 2.93 3.34 6.69
C ALA A 320 1.47 3.04 6.33
N TYR A 321 1.25 2.49 5.12
CA TYR A 321 -0.07 2.04 4.70
C TYR A 321 -0.57 0.89 5.59
N ALA A 322 0.23 -0.16 5.79
CA ALA A 322 -0.20 -1.32 6.57
C ALA A 322 -0.48 -0.95 8.03
N LEU A 323 0.33 -0.04 8.61
CA LEU A 323 0.08 0.51 9.94
C LEU A 323 -1.21 1.34 9.96
N ALA A 324 -1.49 2.12 8.91
CA ALA A 324 -2.74 2.89 8.81
C ALA A 324 -3.96 1.99 8.66
N VAL A 325 -3.90 0.91 7.88
CA VAL A 325 -4.99 -0.07 7.74
C VAL A 325 -5.33 -0.70 9.08
N GLY A 326 -4.32 -1.30 9.74
CA GLY A 326 -4.52 -1.95 11.04
C GLY A 326 -5.03 -0.97 12.08
N HIS A 327 -4.42 0.21 12.15
CA HIS A 327 -4.82 1.23 13.10
C HIS A 327 -6.21 1.80 12.82
N LEU A 328 -6.55 2.09 11.55
CA LEU A 328 -7.88 2.58 11.18
C LEU A 328 -8.97 1.57 11.57
N GLY A 329 -8.76 0.29 11.25
CA GLY A 329 -9.65 -0.79 11.66
C GLY A 329 -9.87 -0.82 13.17
N ASP A 330 -8.79 -0.77 13.95
CA ASP A 330 -8.85 -0.72 15.41
C ASP A 330 -9.67 0.48 15.91
N ARG A 331 -9.47 1.67 15.32
CA ARG A 331 -10.18 2.90 15.70
C ARG A 331 -11.66 2.89 15.34
N ILE A 332 -12.03 2.23 14.23
CA ILE A 332 -13.43 2.00 13.86
C ILE A 332 -14.10 1.15 14.93
N MET A 333 -13.43 0.09 15.40
CA MET A 333 -13.91 -0.78 16.49
C MET A 333 -13.82 -0.16 17.89
N GLY A 334 -13.49 1.13 18.00
CA GLY A 334 -13.44 1.85 19.28
C GLY A 334 -12.21 1.56 20.13
N ARG A 335 -11.18 0.89 19.57
CA ARG A 335 -9.91 0.70 20.28
C ARG A 335 -9.15 2.05 20.39
N PRO A 336 -8.25 2.21 21.38
CA PRO A 336 -7.50 3.44 21.57
C PRO A 336 -6.64 3.85 20.36
N ALA A 337 -6.26 5.13 20.33
CA ALA A 337 -5.15 5.60 19.50
C ALA A 337 -3.83 4.92 19.91
N ILE A 338 -2.83 4.95 19.02
CA ILE A 338 -1.44 4.72 19.43
C ILE A 338 -1.13 5.70 20.58
N GLN A 339 -0.68 5.17 21.71
CA GLN A 339 -0.59 5.89 22.98
C GLN A 339 0.71 6.67 23.12
N ALA A 340 1.82 6.11 22.62
CA ALA A 340 3.11 6.75 22.70
C ALA A 340 3.17 8.01 21.82
N ASP A 341 3.88 9.02 22.31
CA ASP A 341 4.11 10.25 21.57
C ASP A 341 5.00 10.01 20.34
N TRP A 342 4.69 10.71 19.26
CA TRP A 342 5.53 10.72 18.07
C TRP A 342 6.66 11.75 18.24
N PRO A 343 7.90 11.42 17.84
CA PRO A 343 9.03 12.33 17.96
C PRO A 343 9.02 13.38 16.83
N VAL A 344 7.97 14.23 16.79
CA VAL A 344 7.67 15.13 15.66
C VAL A 344 8.73 16.21 15.42
N GLN A 345 9.51 16.54 16.46
CA GLN A 345 10.61 17.52 16.40
C GLN A 345 11.98 16.87 16.15
N ALA A 346 12.07 15.53 16.11
CA ALA A 346 13.35 14.87 15.92
C ALA A 346 13.93 15.13 14.52
N PRO A 347 15.23 15.43 14.40
CA PRO A 347 15.89 15.57 13.10
C PRO A 347 15.74 14.30 12.25
N ARG A 348 15.45 14.49 10.97
CA ARG A 348 15.29 13.39 10.00
C ARG A 348 16.25 13.56 8.83
N LEU A 349 16.65 12.42 8.25
CA LEU A 349 17.36 12.42 6.98
C LEU A 349 16.39 12.77 5.85
N ASP A 350 16.86 13.60 4.92
CA ASP A 350 16.22 13.75 3.63
C ASP A 350 16.55 12.55 2.72
N LYS A 351 16.04 12.56 1.49
CA LYS A 351 16.31 11.50 0.51
C LYS A 351 17.81 11.30 0.28
N THR A 352 18.57 12.38 0.15
CA THR A 352 20.02 12.33 -0.11
C THR A 352 20.77 11.67 1.05
N GLY A 353 20.44 12.04 2.29
CA GLY A 353 21.00 11.43 3.48
C GLY A 353 20.65 9.95 3.60
N LEU A 354 19.42 9.55 3.28
CA LEU A 354 19.00 8.15 3.27
C LEU A 354 19.75 7.33 2.21
N GLN A 355 19.96 7.88 1.01
CA GLN A 355 20.76 7.23 -0.03
C GLN A 355 22.21 7.06 0.40
N GLU A 356 22.77 8.03 1.14
CA GLU A 356 24.11 7.90 1.68
C GLU A 356 24.21 6.79 2.73
N VAL A 357 23.25 6.71 3.67
CA VAL A 357 23.15 5.60 4.62
C VAL A 357 23.13 4.26 3.89
N GLN A 358 22.26 4.10 2.88
CA GLN A 358 22.16 2.87 2.09
C GLN A 358 23.48 2.51 1.36
N ARG A 359 24.15 3.50 0.75
CA ARG A 359 25.46 3.27 0.10
C ARG A 359 26.53 2.84 1.10
N ARG A 360 26.57 3.44 2.29
CA ARG A 360 27.52 3.08 3.34
C ARG A 360 27.23 1.68 3.89
N LEU A 361 25.97 1.34 4.12
CA LEU A 361 25.56 -0.01 4.52
C LEU A 361 25.95 -1.05 3.47
N LYS A 362 25.85 -0.70 2.18
CA LYS A 362 26.31 -1.55 1.07
C LYS A 362 27.82 -1.75 1.08
N ALA A 363 28.60 -0.69 1.35
CA ALA A 363 30.06 -0.77 1.44
C ALA A 363 30.54 -1.71 2.57
N VAL A 364 29.79 -1.81 3.67
CA VAL A 364 30.09 -2.73 4.78
C VAL A 364 29.38 -4.09 4.68
N GLY A 365 28.79 -4.40 3.51
CA GLY A 365 28.17 -5.70 3.22
C GLY A 365 26.85 -5.98 3.96
N LEU A 366 26.19 -4.96 4.53
CA LEU A 366 24.93 -5.10 5.27
C LEU A 366 23.68 -4.82 4.41
N TYR A 367 23.84 -4.29 3.19
CA TYR A 367 22.74 -3.93 2.31
C TYR A 367 23.06 -4.28 0.86
N ASN A 368 22.13 -4.94 0.17
CA ASN A 368 22.34 -5.46 -1.19
C ASN A 368 21.38 -4.90 -2.25
N HIS A 369 20.48 -3.98 -1.87
CA HIS A 369 19.55 -3.34 -2.79
C HIS A 369 20.09 -1.99 -3.31
N ASP A 370 19.27 -1.30 -4.11
CA ASP A 370 19.57 0.04 -4.59
C ASP A 370 19.47 1.08 -3.48
N ALA A 371 20.31 2.10 -3.58
CA ALA A 371 20.23 3.28 -2.73
C ALA A 371 19.15 4.24 -3.26
N ASP A 372 17.89 3.85 -3.09
CA ASP A 372 16.72 4.58 -3.59
C ASP A 372 16.23 5.71 -2.66
N GLY A 373 16.81 5.79 -1.46
CA GLY A 373 16.46 6.78 -0.43
C GLY A 373 15.19 6.43 0.34
N ARG A 374 14.74 5.17 0.31
CA ARG A 374 13.54 4.70 1.02
C ARG A 374 13.88 3.87 2.25
N ILE A 375 13.08 4.04 3.30
CA ILE A 375 13.18 3.25 4.54
C ILE A 375 12.25 2.04 4.45
N GLY A 376 12.60 1.08 3.58
CA GLY A 376 11.93 -0.21 3.49
C GLY A 376 12.46 -1.24 4.48
N THR A 377 11.89 -2.45 4.46
CA THR A 377 12.31 -3.58 5.33
C THR A 377 13.82 -3.86 5.24
N GLY A 378 14.40 -3.87 4.03
CA GLY A 378 15.83 -4.09 3.84
C GLY A 378 16.70 -2.97 4.45
N THR A 379 16.31 -1.69 4.28
CA THR A 379 17.03 -0.56 4.88
C THR A 379 17.00 -0.66 6.41
N ARG A 380 15.83 -0.95 7.00
CA ARG A 380 15.67 -1.06 8.46
C ARG A 380 16.51 -2.17 9.05
N GLU A 381 16.50 -3.34 8.42
CA GLU A 381 17.32 -4.47 8.90
C GLU A 381 18.81 -4.18 8.77
N ALA A 382 19.26 -3.59 7.67
CA ALA A 382 20.66 -3.22 7.48
C ALA A 382 21.13 -2.17 8.52
N VAL A 383 20.30 -1.16 8.80
CA VAL A 383 20.56 -0.17 9.87
C VAL A 383 20.64 -0.85 11.23
N ARG A 384 19.70 -1.76 11.52
CA ARG A 384 19.65 -2.51 12.79
C ARG A 384 20.93 -3.32 12.99
N GLN A 385 21.37 -4.05 11.96
CA GLN A 385 22.60 -4.85 12.02
C GLN A 385 23.83 -3.98 12.20
N TYR A 386 23.86 -2.79 11.58
CA TYR A 386 24.94 -1.83 11.80
C TYR A 386 24.96 -1.33 13.25
N GLN A 387 23.79 -0.91 13.79
CA GLN A 387 23.66 -0.47 15.18
C GLN A 387 24.11 -1.54 16.18
N LEU A 388 23.76 -2.81 15.95
CA LEU A 388 24.26 -3.93 16.78
C LEU A 388 25.80 -4.03 16.73
N LYS A 389 26.39 -3.93 15.54
CA LYS A 389 27.85 -3.99 15.37
C LYS A 389 28.57 -2.83 16.03
N THR A 390 27.95 -1.66 16.13
CA THR A 390 28.54 -0.45 16.72
C THR A 390 28.14 -0.20 18.17
N GLY A 391 27.41 -1.13 18.80
CA GLY A 391 26.98 -1.01 20.20
C GLY A 391 25.90 0.05 20.44
N GLU A 392 25.14 0.41 19.41
CA GLU A 392 24.01 1.34 19.49
C GLU A 392 22.69 0.62 19.75
N ILE A 393 21.66 1.39 20.14
CA ILE A 393 20.29 0.86 20.23
C ILE A 393 19.84 0.43 18.83
N ALA A 394 19.58 -0.87 18.67
CA ALA A 394 19.28 -1.50 17.39
C ALA A 394 17.78 -1.38 17.03
N ASP A 395 17.31 -0.15 16.84
CA ASP A 395 15.93 0.17 16.45
C ASP A 395 15.67 0.15 14.94
N GLY A 396 16.72 0.00 14.13
CA GLY A 396 16.63 -0.05 12.68
C GLY A 396 16.18 1.26 12.03
N TYR A 397 16.21 2.39 12.75
CA TYR A 397 15.75 3.67 12.25
C TYR A 397 16.94 4.59 11.90
N PRO A 398 17.12 4.96 10.62
CA PRO A 398 18.24 5.80 10.22
C PRO A 398 18.02 7.26 10.67
N THR A 399 19.03 7.82 11.33
CA THR A 399 19.00 9.20 11.85
C THR A 399 20.20 10.02 11.34
N PRO A 400 20.13 11.36 11.36
CA PRO A 400 21.30 12.20 11.10
C PRO A 400 22.51 11.88 11.99
N ALA A 401 22.27 11.54 13.25
CA ALA A 401 23.32 11.13 14.18
C ALA A 401 24.01 9.82 13.76
N LEU A 402 23.22 8.83 13.32
CA LEU A 402 23.77 7.58 12.77
C LEU A 402 24.64 7.86 11.53
N LEU A 403 24.14 8.67 10.58
CA LEU A 403 24.89 9.00 9.38
C LEU A 403 26.21 9.73 9.69
N ALA A 404 26.22 10.62 10.69
CA ALA A 404 27.43 11.29 11.15
C ALA A 404 28.47 10.26 11.65
N LYS A 405 28.06 9.33 12.52
CA LYS A 405 28.96 8.25 12.99
C LYS A 405 29.49 7.39 11.85
N MET A 406 28.64 7.05 10.87
CA MET A 406 29.06 6.29 9.69
C MET A 406 30.06 7.04 8.79
N ARG A 407 30.15 8.37 8.89
CA ARG A 407 31.15 9.19 8.19
C ARG A 407 32.50 9.19 8.92
N ASP A 408 32.47 9.12 10.23
CA ASP A 408 33.65 9.15 11.09
C ASP A 408 34.33 7.77 11.19
N ALA A 409 33.55 6.69 11.08
CA ALA A 409 34.06 5.33 10.91
C ALA A 409 34.66 5.16 9.50
N ARG A 410 35.91 5.58 9.32
CA ARG A 410 36.71 5.38 8.10
C ARG A 410 37.23 3.95 7.97
#